data_AF-A0A844SKH9-F1
#
_entry.id   AF-A0A844SKH9-F1
#
_cell.length_a   1.000
_cell.length_b   1.000
_cell.length_c   1.000
_cell.angle_alpha   90.00
_cell.angle_beta   90.00
_cell.angle_gamma   90.00
#
_symmetry.space_group_name_H-M   'P 1'
#
loop_
_entity.id
_entity.type
_entity.pdbx_description
1 polymer ?
#
loop_
_entity_poly.entity_id
_entity_poly.type
_entity_poly.pdbx_seq_one_letter_code
_entity_poly.pdbx_strand_id
1 'polypeptide(L)'
;MTHFLTKTFIATAAFAAMTTCTFAQEAAPWELKSDMGYAYDKDGKTWSYKMGTNNAGTLLKGAKKVPKGTLFFIGQNGQLYMRSGPYLEGDGKFKFGSN
;
A
#
# COMPACT_ATOMS: atom_id res chain seq x y z
N MET A 1 -36.95 -21.62 45.18
CA MET A 1 -36.39 -20.39 44.58
C MET A 1 -35.28 -20.77 43.59
N THR A 2 -35.67 -21.17 42.38
CA THR A 2 -34.78 -21.55 41.26
C THR A 2 -34.82 -20.48 40.17
N HIS A 3 -34.75 -19.20 40.58
CA HIS A 3 -34.95 -18.06 39.68
C HIS A 3 -33.78 -17.07 39.66
N PHE A 4 -32.62 -17.44 40.24
CA PHE A 4 -31.47 -16.52 40.35
C PHE A 4 -30.22 -16.92 39.55
N LEU A 5 -30.22 -18.05 38.83
CA LEU A 5 -29.00 -18.55 38.18
C LEU A 5 -29.04 -18.56 36.64
N THR A 6 -30.08 -18.04 36.01
CA THR A 6 -30.22 -18.14 34.53
C THR A 6 -29.92 -16.83 33.79
N LYS A 7 -29.80 -15.69 34.48
CA LYS A 7 -29.65 -14.38 33.81
C LYS A 7 -28.22 -13.86 33.66
N THR A 8 -27.22 -14.49 34.30
CA THR A 8 -25.84 -13.97 34.30
C THR A 8 -24.89 -14.69 33.35
N PHE A 9 -25.36 -15.66 32.56
CA PHE A 9 -24.50 -16.44 31.64
C PHE A 9 -24.64 -16.06 30.15
N ILE A 10 -25.47 -15.08 29.80
CA ILE A 10 -25.69 -14.70 28.39
C ILE A 10 -24.95 -13.40 28.02
N ALA A 11 -24.32 -12.72 28.97
CA ALA A 11 -23.67 -11.42 28.72
C ALA A 11 -22.21 -11.49 28.25
N THR A 12 -21.62 -12.69 28.03
CA THR A 12 -20.19 -12.82 27.68
C THR A 12 -19.95 -13.39 26.28
N ALA A 13 -20.99 -13.86 25.58
CA ALA A 13 -20.83 -14.45 24.24
C ALA A 13 -20.94 -13.44 23.08
N ALA A 14 -21.46 -12.23 23.33
CA ALA A 14 -21.76 -11.27 22.26
C ALA A 14 -20.58 -10.37 21.84
N PHE A 15 -19.46 -10.36 22.57
CA PHE A 15 -18.30 -9.52 22.23
C PHE A 15 -17.22 -10.23 21.38
N ALA A 16 -17.38 -11.52 21.09
CA ALA A 16 -16.44 -12.26 20.25
C ALA A 16 -16.67 -12.08 18.73
N ALA A 17 -17.71 -11.34 18.33
CA ALA A 17 -18.14 -11.21 16.93
C ALA A 17 -17.64 -9.95 16.20
N MET A 18 -16.79 -9.13 16.84
CA MET A 18 -16.24 -7.90 16.22
C MET A 18 -14.72 -7.92 16.11
N THR A 19 -14.18 -9.07 15.72
CA THR A 19 -12.82 -9.11 15.18
C THR A 19 -12.88 -9.85 13.85
N THR A 20 -13.59 -9.25 12.90
CA THR A 20 -13.24 -9.50 11.50
C THR A 20 -11.83 -8.96 11.35
N CYS A 21 -10.84 -9.82 11.58
CA CYS A 21 -9.53 -9.65 11.00
C CYS A 21 -9.81 -9.45 9.51
N THR A 22 -9.75 -8.20 9.06
CA THR A 22 -9.53 -7.93 7.66
C THR A 22 -8.24 -8.66 7.39
N PHE A 23 -8.34 -9.81 6.73
CA PHE A 23 -7.20 -10.42 6.09
C PHE A 23 -6.68 -9.30 5.20
N ALA A 24 -5.55 -8.71 5.61
CA ALA A 24 -4.75 -7.91 4.71
C ALA A 24 -4.44 -8.88 3.58
N GLN A 25 -5.20 -8.78 2.49
CA GLN A 25 -4.87 -9.40 1.22
C GLN A 25 -3.40 -9.08 1.07
N GLU A 26 -2.54 -10.09 1.15
CA GLU A 26 -1.10 -9.91 1.11
C GLU A 26 -0.82 -9.29 -0.24
N ALA A 27 -0.79 -7.95 -0.26
CA ALA A 27 -0.64 -7.17 -1.45
C ALA A 27 0.77 -7.52 -1.88
N ALA A 28 0.86 -8.32 -2.95
CA ALA A 28 2.12 -8.79 -3.47
C ALA A 28 3.10 -7.60 -3.44
N PRO A 29 4.29 -7.75 -2.82
CA PRO A 29 5.22 -6.66 -2.63
C PRO A 29 5.33 -5.86 -3.91
N TRP A 30 5.26 -4.53 -3.79
CA TRP A 30 5.30 -3.64 -4.94
C TRP A 30 6.70 -3.65 -5.56
N GLU A 31 7.01 -4.72 -6.27
CA GLU A 31 8.27 -4.96 -6.98
C GLU A 31 8.21 -4.23 -8.31
N LEU A 32 9.09 -3.26 -8.54
CA LEU A 32 9.24 -2.56 -9.81
C LEU A 32 9.81 -3.51 -10.88
N LYS A 33 8.99 -3.88 -11.86
CA LYS A 33 9.32 -4.72 -13.02
C LYS A 33 9.18 -3.89 -14.29
N SER A 34 10.02 -4.17 -15.29
CA SER A 34 10.06 -3.39 -16.53
C SER A 34 8.79 -3.52 -17.38
N ASP A 35 8.02 -4.60 -17.21
CA ASP A 35 6.79 -4.90 -17.94
C ASP A 35 5.52 -4.60 -17.14
N MET A 36 5.63 -3.87 -16.03
CA MET A 36 4.52 -3.57 -15.13
C MET A 36 4.26 -2.07 -15.04
N GLY A 37 2.99 -1.68 -15.11
CA GLY A 37 2.50 -0.35 -14.80
C GLY A 37 1.93 -0.33 -13.39
N TYR A 38 2.13 0.77 -12.66
CA TYR A 38 1.65 0.89 -11.30
C TYR A 38 0.77 2.11 -11.15
N ALA A 39 -0.38 1.93 -10.51
CA ALA A 39 -1.34 3.00 -10.26
C ALA A 39 -1.52 3.20 -8.77
N TYR A 40 -1.57 4.46 -8.37
CA TYR A 40 -2.05 4.89 -7.08
C TYR A 40 -3.38 5.60 -7.33
N ASP A 41 -4.48 4.99 -6.90
CA ASP A 41 -5.81 5.50 -7.20
C ASP A 41 -6.23 6.63 -6.25
N LYS A 42 -7.38 7.23 -6.54
CA LYS A 42 -7.97 8.32 -5.76
C LYS A 42 -8.31 7.94 -4.31
N ASP A 43 -8.46 6.66 -4.03
CA ASP A 43 -8.80 6.13 -2.71
C ASP A 43 -7.53 5.71 -1.94
N GLY A 44 -6.36 5.91 -2.55
CA GLY A 44 -5.06 5.59 -1.98
C GLY A 44 -4.67 4.13 -2.10
N LYS A 45 -5.33 3.36 -2.97
CA LYS A 45 -5.01 1.96 -3.22
C LYS A 45 -4.00 1.83 -4.36
N THR A 46 -3.09 0.89 -4.18
CA THR A 46 -2.05 0.56 -5.14
C THR A 46 -2.49 -0.59 -6.04
N TRP A 47 -2.18 -0.47 -7.32
CA TRP A 47 -2.48 -1.47 -8.33
C TRP A 47 -1.26 -1.73 -9.21
N SER A 48 -1.12 -2.96 -9.66
CA SER A 48 -0.04 -3.41 -10.55
C SER A 48 -0.67 -4.06 -11.78
N TYR A 49 -0.35 -3.56 -12.97
CA TYR A 49 -0.91 -4.03 -14.23
C TYR A 49 0.21 -4.50 -15.15
N LYS A 50 0.06 -5.69 -15.74
CA LYS A 50 0.97 -6.12 -16.80
C LYS A 50 0.76 -5.27 -18.04
N MET A 51 1.83 -4.66 -18.51
CA MET A 51 1.81 -3.79 -19.67
C MET A 51 1.75 -4.64 -20.95
N GLY A 52 0.70 -4.45 -21.73
CA GLY A 52 0.58 -5.01 -23.07
C GLY A 52 1.26 -4.13 -24.12
N THR A 53 1.84 -4.74 -25.14
CA THR A 53 2.50 -4.03 -26.26
C THR A 53 1.52 -3.21 -27.11
N ASN A 54 0.24 -3.58 -27.15
CA ASN A 54 -0.77 -2.96 -28.01
C ASN A 54 -1.17 -1.54 -27.55
N ASN A 55 -0.99 -1.20 -26.27
CA ASN A 55 -1.48 0.07 -25.70
C ASN A 55 -0.37 1.07 -25.33
N ALA A 56 0.90 0.73 -25.58
CA ALA A 56 2.03 1.57 -25.19
C ALA A 56 1.95 2.99 -25.79
N GLY A 57 1.53 3.11 -27.06
CA GLY A 57 1.36 4.40 -27.72
C GLY A 57 0.28 5.29 -27.08
N THR A 58 -0.81 4.70 -26.56
CA THR A 58 -1.85 5.44 -25.85
C THR A 58 -1.40 5.84 -24.45
N LEU A 59 -0.65 4.96 -23.76
CA LEU A 59 -0.14 5.26 -22.43
C LEU A 59 0.90 6.40 -22.44
N LEU A 60 1.70 6.50 -23.49
CA LEU A 60 2.67 7.59 -23.64
C LEU A 60 2.03 8.92 -24.07
N LYS A 61 0.84 8.90 -24.66
CA LYS A 61 0.10 10.12 -25.01
C LYS A 61 -0.37 10.82 -23.74
N GLY A 62 0.36 11.88 -23.35
CA GLY A 62 0.08 12.67 -22.15
C GLY A 62 0.91 12.25 -20.92
N ALA A 63 1.72 11.20 -21.02
CA ALA A 63 2.65 10.85 -19.95
C ALA A 63 3.76 11.90 -19.83
N LYS A 64 4.07 12.29 -18.59
CA LYS A 64 5.26 13.11 -18.29
C LYS A 64 6.37 12.20 -17.79
N LYS A 65 7.57 12.43 -18.31
CA LYS A 65 8.77 11.77 -17.79
C LYS A 65 9.02 12.22 -16.36
N VAL A 66 9.23 11.26 -15.46
CA VAL A 66 9.64 11.55 -14.09
C VAL A 66 11.04 12.21 -14.11
N PRO A 67 11.23 13.35 -13.43
CA PRO A 67 12.56 13.97 -13.31
C PRO A 67 13.58 13.01 -12.69
N LYS A 68 14.82 13.04 -13.19
CA LYS A 68 15.92 12.30 -12.56
C LYS A 68 16.11 12.79 -11.13
N GLY A 69 16.44 11.89 -10.21
CA GLY A 69 16.58 12.26 -8.80
C GLY A 69 15.25 12.37 -8.06
N THR A 70 14.22 11.64 -8.50
CA THR A 70 12.94 11.52 -7.76
C THR A 70 12.89 10.19 -7.02
N LEU A 71 12.62 10.25 -5.72
CA LEU A 71 12.36 9.09 -4.87
C LEU A 71 10.84 8.86 -4.75
N PHE A 72 10.41 7.61 -4.91
CA PHE A 72 9.05 7.17 -4.60
C PHE A 72 9.10 6.20 -3.43
N PHE A 73 8.17 6.32 -2.49
CA PHE A 73 8.11 5.44 -1.33
C PHE A 73 6.69 5.38 -0.76
N ILE A 74 6.39 4.29 -0.08
CA ILE A 74 5.15 4.13 0.67
C ILE A 74 5.41 4.53 2.13
N GLY A 75 4.65 5.50 2.62
CA GLY A 75 4.70 5.91 4.02
C GLY A 75 4.11 4.86 4.95
N GLN A 76 4.34 5.00 6.26
CA GLN A 76 3.76 4.11 7.27
C GLN A 76 2.22 4.10 7.23
N ASN A 77 1.60 5.14 6.69
CA ASN A 77 0.17 5.26 6.46
C ASN A 77 -0.32 4.57 5.18
N GLY A 78 0.54 3.84 4.47
CA GLY A 78 0.21 3.15 3.21
C GLY A 78 0.07 4.07 1.99
N GLN A 79 0.38 5.37 2.12
CA GLN A 79 0.23 6.32 1.03
C GLN A 79 1.51 6.43 0.19
N LEU A 80 1.35 6.65 -1.12
CA LEU A 80 2.46 6.88 -2.04
C LEU A 80 2.94 8.33 -1.94
N TYR A 81 4.22 8.51 -1.62
CA TYR A 81 4.88 9.80 -1.63
C TYR A 81 5.91 9.87 -2.75
N MET A 82 6.10 11.08 -3.28
CA MET A 82 7.22 11.42 -4.16
C MET A 82 8.05 12.53 -3.53
N ARG A 83 9.37 12.44 -3.66
CA ARG A 83 10.30 13.48 -3.21
C ARG A 83 11.30 13.80 -4.31
N SER A 84 11.41 15.07 -4.66
CA SER A 84 12.50 15.59 -5.47
C SER A 84 13.64 16.06 -4.58
N GLY A 85 14.88 15.82 -4.98
CA GLY A 85 16.09 16.23 -4.25
C GLY A 85 17.03 15.07 -3.92
N PRO A 86 18.19 15.35 -3.30
CA PRO A 86 19.18 14.32 -3.00
C PRO A 86 18.62 13.34 -1.96
N TYR A 87 18.42 12.08 -2.37
CA TYR A 87 18.11 10.94 -1.51
C TYR A 87 19.31 10.01 -1.33
N LEU A 88 20.40 10.27 -2.04
CA LEU A 88 21.71 9.63 -1.85
C LEU A 88 22.71 10.65 -1.31
N GLU A 89 23.63 10.20 -0.48
CA GLU A 89 24.82 10.94 -0.06
C GLU A 89 25.89 10.93 -1.16
N GLY A 90 26.97 11.69 -0.96
CA GLY A 90 28.08 11.76 -1.92
C GLY A 90 28.80 10.42 -2.11
N ASP A 91 28.68 9.50 -1.15
CA ASP A 91 29.21 8.13 -1.21
C ASP A 91 28.20 7.11 -1.76
N GLY A 92 27.01 7.56 -2.18
CA GLY A 92 25.95 6.72 -2.73
C GLY A 92 25.05 6.03 -1.70
N LYS A 93 25.24 6.27 -0.39
CA LYS A 93 24.35 5.72 0.65
C LYS A 93 22.99 6.40 0.67
N PHE A 94 21.96 5.64 1.02
CA PHE A 94 20.60 6.17 1.15
C PHE A 94 20.45 7.03 2.40
N LYS A 95 19.99 8.27 2.22
CA LYS A 95 19.96 9.31 3.27
C LYS A 95 18.94 9.10 4.39
N PHE A 96 17.95 8.25 4.17
CA PHE A 96 16.81 8.09 5.08
C PHE A 96 16.74 6.70 5.71
N GLY A 97 17.81 5.90 5.57
CA GLY A 97 17.94 4.59 6.22
C GLY A 97 18.57 4.70 7.60
N SER A 98 18.41 3.67 8.41
CA SER A 98 19.18 3.51 9.64
C SER A 98 20.66 3.34 9.29
N ASN A 99 21.55 4.06 9.98
CA ASN A 99 22.99 3.79 9.95
C ASN A 99 23.32 2.43 10.59
#